data_AF-A0A7C1KVM2-F1
#
_entry.id   AF-A0A7C1KVM2-F1
#
_cell.length_a   1.000
_cell.length_b   1.000
_cell.length_c   1.000
_cell.angle_alpha   90.00
_cell.angle_beta   90.00
_cell.angle_gamma   90.00
#
_symmetry.space_group_name_H-M   'P 1'
#
loop_
_entity.id
_entity.type
_entity.pdbx_description
1 polymer ?
#
loop_
_entity_poly.entity_id
_entity_poly.type
_entity_poly.pdbx_seq_one_letter_code
_entity_poly.pdbx_strand_id
1 'polypeptide(L)'
;MSEAEYGPLSEEFARITLEIRKGRPLKEALLAFAKRTRSKDVQRIMRLILEGVEAGGPIADVLDEVSDNMRAIKMIKRERKSATAQQISFLAMASLFAGPFVMGVVGGLPNVMEAVAGGMADLPLTEIQGVVRALTFYVFAQAVAAGMMMGVTMYGDFKKGFKFAIPMGIFALAVYSIVQKIMPKMVTMF
;
A
#
# COMPACT_ATOMS: atom_id res chain seq x y z
N MET A 1 28.20 12.96 -25.99
CA MET A 1 27.44 11.70 -25.80
C MET A 1 27.12 11.61 -24.33
N SER A 2 25.85 11.47 -23.95
CA SER A 2 25.44 11.46 -22.56
C SER A 2 26.03 10.24 -21.85
N GLU A 3 27.06 10.44 -21.03
CA GLU A 3 27.47 9.50 -19.99
C GLU A 3 26.32 9.40 -18.98
N ALA A 4 25.34 8.56 -19.28
CA ALA A 4 24.51 8.01 -18.24
C ALA A 4 25.39 7.02 -17.48
N GLU A 5 25.84 7.41 -16.28
CA GLU A 5 26.48 6.51 -15.33
C GLU A 5 25.45 5.46 -14.89
N TYR A 6 25.26 4.41 -15.71
CA TYR A 6 24.48 3.24 -15.32
C TYR A 6 25.23 2.34 -14.32
N GLY A 7 26.39 2.80 -13.82
CA GLY A 7 27.20 2.15 -12.79
C GLY A 7 27.49 0.68 -13.12
N PRO A 8 27.13 -0.28 -12.25
CA PRO A 8 27.37 -1.71 -12.47
C PRO A 8 26.80 -2.27 -13.78
N LEU A 9 25.76 -1.64 -14.35
CA LEU A 9 25.16 -2.08 -15.60
C LEU A 9 26.06 -1.76 -16.80
N SER A 10 26.74 -0.61 -16.80
CA SER A 10 27.70 -0.22 -17.83
C SER A 10 28.86 -1.21 -17.90
N GLU A 11 29.38 -1.63 -16.74
CA GLU A 11 30.45 -2.65 -16.66
C GLU A 11 30.02 -3.99 -17.25
N GLU A 12 28.78 -4.41 -16.99
CA GLU A 12 28.26 -5.66 -17.53
C GLU A 12 28.04 -5.59 -19.05
N PHE A 13 27.53 -4.48 -19.59
CA PHE A 13 27.40 -4.29 -21.04
C PHE A 13 28.77 -4.22 -21.75
N ALA A 14 29.78 -3.63 -21.12
CA ALA A 14 31.15 -3.67 -21.62
C ALA A 14 31.68 -5.11 -21.67
N ARG A 15 31.36 -5.93 -20.66
CA ARG A 15 31.67 -7.36 -20.61
C ARG A 15 30.99 -8.14 -21.75
N ILE A 16 29.70 -7.90 -22.00
CA ILE A 16 28.95 -8.51 -23.11
C ILE A 16 29.61 -8.17 -24.45
N THR A 17 29.92 -6.90 -24.68
CA THR A 17 30.56 -6.42 -25.91
C THR A 17 31.93 -7.09 -26.11
N LEU A 18 32.70 -7.26 -25.04
CA LEU A 18 33.99 -7.95 -25.08
C LEU A 18 33.85 -9.45 -25.41
N GLU A 19 32.86 -10.13 -24.83
CA GLU A 19 32.58 -11.55 -25.14
C GLU A 19 32.20 -11.75 -26.61
N ILE A 20 31.36 -10.86 -27.16
CA ILE A 20 30.97 -10.88 -28.58
C ILE A 20 32.19 -10.66 -29.48
N ARG A 21 33.04 -9.68 -29.16
CA ARG A 21 34.29 -9.42 -29.90
C ARG A 21 35.26 -10.60 -29.87
N LYS A 22 35.20 -11.43 -28.83
CA LYS A 22 35.99 -12.66 -28.70
C LYS A 22 35.39 -13.86 -29.47
N GLY A 23 34.32 -13.64 -30.24
CA GLY A 23 33.68 -14.67 -31.07
C GLY A 23 32.55 -15.42 -30.38
N ARG A 24 32.15 -15.03 -29.15
CA ARG A 24 30.99 -15.64 -28.49
C ARG A 24 29.70 -15.20 -29.20
N PRO A 25 28.76 -16.12 -29.50
CA PRO A 25 27.46 -15.74 -30.06
C PRO A 25 26.73 -14.77 -29.13
N LEU A 26 26.11 -13.73 -29.73
CA LEU A 26 25.31 -12.72 -29.02
C LEU A 26 24.30 -13.36 -28.05
N LYS A 27 23.60 -14.39 -28.51
CA LYS A 27 22.64 -15.18 -27.72
C LYS A 27 23.24 -15.69 -26.41
N GLU A 28 24.42 -16.29 -26.49
CA GLU A 28 25.07 -16.84 -25.31
C GLU A 28 25.59 -15.76 -24.38
N ALA A 29 26.11 -14.66 -24.92
CA ALA A 29 26.59 -13.52 -24.13
C ALA A 29 25.44 -12.85 -23.36
N LEU A 30 24.29 -12.62 -24.00
CA LEU A 30 23.08 -12.08 -23.36
C LEU A 30 22.51 -13.04 -22.30
N LEU A 31 22.46 -14.34 -22.58
CA LEU A 31 22.01 -15.34 -21.61
C LEU A 31 22.96 -15.45 -20.41
N ALA A 32 24.28 -15.33 -20.62
CA ALA A 32 25.26 -15.32 -19.55
C ALA A 32 25.09 -14.07 -18.67
N PHE A 33 24.90 -12.90 -19.27
CA PHE A 33 24.59 -11.67 -18.53
C PHE A 33 23.29 -11.80 -17.72
N ALA A 34 22.20 -12.26 -18.34
CA ALA A 34 20.93 -12.48 -17.66
C ALA A 34 21.06 -13.42 -16.45
N LYS A 35 21.90 -14.47 -16.53
CA LYS A 35 22.16 -15.37 -15.40
C LYS A 35 22.97 -14.71 -14.28
N ARG A 36 23.91 -13.81 -14.61
CA ARG A 36 24.70 -13.06 -13.61
C ARG A 36 23.86 -12.01 -12.88
N THR A 37 22.99 -11.32 -13.59
CA THR A 37 22.09 -10.34 -12.99
C THR A 37 20.97 -11.09 -12.25
N ARG A 38 21.05 -11.17 -10.92
CA ARG A 38 20.05 -11.83 -10.04
C ARG A 38 18.64 -11.19 -10.08
N SER A 39 18.33 -10.36 -11.08
CA SER A 39 17.05 -9.68 -11.28
C SER A 39 16.20 -10.42 -12.31
N LYS A 40 15.00 -10.86 -11.88
CA LYS A 40 14.00 -11.48 -12.76
C LYS A 40 13.55 -10.53 -13.88
N ASP A 41 13.50 -9.22 -13.60
CA ASP A 41 13.13 -8.21 -14.58
C ASP A 41 14.18 -8.14 -15.71
N VAL A 42 15.47 -8.13 -15.36
CA VAL A 42 16.56 -8.12 -16.36
C VAL A 42 16.58 -9.41 -17.18
N GLN A 43 16.37 -10.56 -16.53
CA GLN A 43 16.27 -11.84 -17.24
C GLN A 43 15.13 -11.87 -18.26
N ARG A 44 13.98 -11.30 -17.90
CA ARG A 44 12.82 -11.22 -18.80
C ARG A 44 13.12 -10.29 -19.97
N ILE A 45 13.71 -9.12 -19.72
CA ILE A 45 14.08 -8.16 -20.77
C ILE A 45 15.09 -8.77 -21.75
N MET A 46 16.13 -9.44 -21.26
CA MET A 46 17.14 -10.08 -22.11
C MET A 46 16.56 -11.19 -22.98
N ARG A 47 15.56 -11.93 -22.49
CA ARG A 47 14.84 -12.93 -23.30
C ARG A 47 14.01 -12.28 -24.41
N LEU A 48 13.28 -11.20 -24.11
CA LEU A 48 12.50 -10.48 -25.12
C LEU A 48 13.40 -9.94 -26.25
N ILE A 49 14.57 -9.39 -25.90
CA ILE A 49 15.55 -8.94 -26.90
C ILE A 49 16.04 -10.13 -27.73
N LEU A 50 16.35 -11.26 -27.11
CA LEU A 50 16.82 -12.45 -27.82
C LEU A 50 15.76 -12.99 -28.79
N GLU A 51 14.51 -13.09 -28.35
CA GLU A 51 13.37 -13.53 -29.18
C GLU A 51 13.19 -12.62 -30.40
N GLY A 52 13.28 -11.29 -30.23
CA GLY A 52 13.19 -10.34 -31.34
C GLY A 52 14.35 -10.45 -32.33
N VAL A 53 15.58 -10.69 -31.86
CA VAL A 53 16.74 -10.90 -32.72
C VAL A 53 16.68 -12.24 -33.45
N GLU A 54 16.20 -13.30 -32.79
CA GLU A 54 16.00 -14.62 -33.41
C GLU A 54 14.91 -14.61 -34.49
N ALA A 55 13.94 -13.71 -34.39
CA ALA A 55 12.94 -13.46 -35.44
C ALA A 55 13.52 -12.77 -36.70
N GLY A 56 14.81 -12.40 -36.68
CA GLY A 56 15.52 -11.82 -37.84
C GLY A 56 15.49 -10.29 -37.92
N GLY A 57 15.00 -9.61 -36.88
CA GLY A 57 14.99 -8.15 -36.82
C GLY A 57 16.39 -7.55 -36.57
N PRO A 58 16.69 -6.35 -37.09
CA PRO A 58 17.90 -5.62 -36.71
C PRO A 58 17.93 -5.40 -35.18
N ILE A 59 19.08 -5.65 -34.57
CA ILE A 59 19.20 -5.57 -33.09
C ILE A 59 18.88 -4.16 -32.55
N ALA A 60 19.12 -3.12 -33.34
CA ALA A 60 18.81 -1.75 -33.00
C ALA A 60 17.30 -1.56 -32.84
N ASP A 61 16.52 -2.01 -33.83
CA ASP A 61 15.06 -1.90 -33.85
C ASP A 61 14.43 -2.67 -32.67
N VAL A 62 14.91 -3.89 -32.42
CA VAL A 62 14.45 -4.71 -31.29
C VAL A 62 14.76 -4.04 -29.95
N LEU A 63 15.94 -3.42 -29.83
CA LEU A 63 16.34 -2.73 -28.60
C LEU A 63 15.50 -1.46 -28.37
N ASP A 64 15.16 -0.73 -29.42
CA ASP A 64 14.29 0.44 -29.36
C ASP A 64 12.88 0.06 -28.93
N GLU A 65 12.29 -0.99 -29.54
CA GLU A 65 10.96 -1.49 -29.16
C GLU A 65 10.91 -1.96 -27.69
N VAL A 66 11.93 -2.73 -27.26
CA VAL A 66 12.02 -3.17 -25.87
C VAL A 66 12.22 -1.99 -24.92
N SER A 67 12.96 -0.96 -25.33
CA SER A 67 13.18 0.26 -24.55
C SER A 67 11.87 1.04 -24.34
N ASP A 68 11.06 1.19 -25.39
CA ASP A 68 9.76 1.83 -25.29
C ASP A 68 8.78 1.02 -24.43
N ASN A 69 8.77 -0.30 -24.59
CA ASN A 69 7.99 -1.19 -23.72
C ASN A 69 8.43 -1.06 -22.24
N MET A 70 9.74 -0.98 -21.97
CA MET A 70 10.25 -0.75 -20.61
C MET A 70 9.80 0.59 -20.04
N ARG A 71 9.77 1.67 -20.84
CA ARG A 71 9.25 2.97 -20.42
C ARG A 71 7.77 2.88 -20.08
N ALA A 72 6.97 2.21 -20.92
CA ALA A 72 5.55 1.97 -20.66
C ALA A 72 5.32 1.16 -19.37
N ILE A 73 6.06 0.07 -19.18
CA ILE A 73 6.00 -0.74 -17.95
C ILE A 73 6.38 0.09 -16.72
N LYS A 74 7.40 0.95 -16.82
CA LYS A 74 7.81 1.83 -15.72
C LYS A 74 6.72 2.84 -15.38
N MET A 75 6.06 3.42 -16.39
CA MET A 75 4.93 4.33 -16.21
C MET A 75 3.76 3.61 -15.52
N ILE A 76 3.36 2.44 -16.00
CA ILE A 76 2.30 1.61 -15.39
C ILE A 76 2.65 1.25 -13.94
N LYS A 77 3.88 0.83 -13.66
CA LYS A 77 4.32 0.54 -12.28
C LYS A 77 4.22 1.78 -11.38
N ARG A 78 4.56 2.95 -11.89
CA ARG A 78 4.46 4.23 -11.15
C ARG A 78 3.00 4.61 -10.89
N GLU A 79 2.14 4.51 -11.89
CA GLU A 79 0.71 4.78 -11.76
C GLU A 79 0.05 3.83 -10.76
N ARG A 80 0.32 2.53 -10.85
CA ARG A 80 -0.17 1.54 -9.87
C ARG A 80 0.28 1.90 -8.46
N LYS A 81 1.56 2.24 -8.27
CA LYS A 81 2.06 2.65 -6.95
C LYS A 81 1.32 3.89 -6.42
N SER A 82 1.07 4.87 -7.28
CA SER A 82 0.34 6.10 -6.93
C SER A 82 -1.12 5.82 -6.58
N ALA A 83 -1.83 5.07 -7.43
CA ALA A 83 -3.23 4.72 -7.22
C ALA A 83 -3.42 3.88 -5.94
N THR A 84 -2.57 2.87 -5.73
CA THR A 84 -2.58 2.06 -4.51
C THR A 84 -2.28 2.91 -3.28
N ALA A 85 -1.29 3.82 -3.35
CA ALA A 85 -1.00 4.73 -2.24
C ALA A 85 -2.19 5.64 -1.90
N GLN A 86 -2.85 6.21 -2.91
CA GLN A 86 -4.04 7.05 -2.72
C GLN A 86 -5.18 6.26 -2.05
N GLN A 87 -5.47 5.05 -2.54
CA GLN A 87 -6.51 4.20 -1.97
C GLN A 87 -6.21 3.84 -0.51
N ILE A 88 -4.95 3.55 -0.19
CA ILE A 88 -4.50 3.27 1.18
C ILE A 88 -4.64 4.51 2.07
N SER A 89 -4.23 5.68 1.61
CA SER A 89 -4.35 6.93 2.36
C SER A 89 -5.81 7.26 2.68
N PHE A 90 -6.71 7.09 1.71
CA PHE A 90 -8.15 7.28 1.92
C PHE A 90 -8.71 6.30 2.95
N LEU A 91 -8.40 5.00 2.80
CA LEU A 91 -8.86 3.96 3.71
C LEU A 91 -8.33 4.17 5.14
N ALA A 92 -7.06 4.59 5.25
CA ALA A 92 -6.44 4.94 6.52
C ALA A 92 -7.15 6.15 7.18
N MET A 93 -7.38 7.24 6.44
CA MET A 93 -8.09 8.40 7.00
C MET A 93 -9.51 8.05 7.44
N ALA A 94 -10.25 7.29 6.62
CA ALA A 94 -11.61 6.88 6.92
C ALA A 94 -11.70 5.96 8.15
N SER A 95 -10.77 5.01 8.30
CA SER A 95 -10.80 4.05 9.40
C SER A 95 -10.22 4.56 10.70
N LEU A 96 -9.22 5.44 10.64
CA LEU A 96 -8.47 5.89 11.82
C LEU A 96 -9.07 7.16 12.43
N PHE A 97 -9.63 8.04 11.60
CA PHE A 97 -10.20 9.31 12.04
C PHE A 97 -11.71 9.33 11.87
N ALA A 98 -12.22 9.30 10.63
CA ALA A 98 -13.64 9.57 10.39
C ALA A 98 -14.57 8.58 11.12
N GLY A 99 -14.29 7.27 11.04
CA GLY A 99 -15.09 6.23 11.69
C GLY A 99 -15.15 6.34 13.21
N PRO A 100 -14.01 6.27 13.92
CA PRO A 100 -13.95 6.40 15.37
C PRO A 100 -14.45 7.76 15.87
N PHE A 101 -14.25 8.84 15.11
CA PHE A 101 -14.71 10.18 15.47
C PHE A 101 -16.24 10.28 15.44
N VAL A 102 -16.89 9.91 14.32
CA VAL A 102 -18.36 9.95 14.21
C VAL A 102 -18.99 9.04 15.27
N MET A 103 -18.46 7.83 15.45
CA MET A 103 -18.97 6.91 16.47
C MET A 103 -18.70 7.38 17.89
N GLY A 104 -17.57 8.05 18.14
CA GLY A 104 -17.26 8.68 19.42
C GLY A 104 -18.27 9.78 19.77
N VAL A 105 -18.63 10.62 18.79
CA VAL A 105 -19.68 11.65 18.94
C VAL A 105 -21.02 11.01 19.30
N VAL A 106 -21.48 10.02 18.53
CA VAL A 106 -22.75 9.34 18.79
C VAL A 106 -22.75 8.63 20.15
N GLY A 107 -21.65 7.96 20.49
CA GLY A 107 -21.52 7.22 21.74
C GLY A 107 -21.39 8.09 23.00
N GLY A 108 -21.02 9.36 22.88
CA GLY A 108 -20.96 10.29 24.02
C GLY A 108 -22.22 11.13 24.22
N LEU A 109 -23.15 11.14 23.26
CA LEU A 109 -24.44 11.84 23.41
C LEU A 109 -25.20 11.46 24.69
N PRO A 110 -25.29 10.17 25.09
CA PRO A 110 -25.99 9.82 26.32
C PRO A 110 -25.35 10.44 27.57
N ASN A 111 -24.02 10.44 27.65
CA ASN A 111 -23.27 11.04 28.77
C ASN A 111 -23.46 12.57 28.82
N VAL A 112 -23.55 13.20 27.65
CA VAL A 112 -23.84 14.64 27.53
C VAL A 112 -25.27 14.94 27.99
N MET A 113 -26.25 14.12 27.59
CA MET A 113 -27.64 14.27 28.03
C MET A 113 -27.79 14.08 29.54
N GLU A 114 -27.08 13.12 30.14
CA GLU A 114 -27.05 12.90 31.58
C GLU A 114 -26.47 14.11 32.34
N ALA A 115 -25.35 14.66 31.84
CA ALA A 115 -24.71 15.83 32.42
C ALA A 115 -25.58 17.11 32.34
N VAL A 116 -26.27 17.32 31.21
CA VAL A 116 -27.16 18.48 30.99
C VAL A 116 -28.48 18.34 31.76
N ALA A 117 -29.01 17.12 31.91
CA ALA A 117 -30.24 16.85 32.66
C ALA A 117 -30.07 16.90 34.19
N GLY A 118 -28.87 17.26 34.69
CA GLY A 118 -28.61 17.49 36.11
C GLY A 118 -28.74 16.26 37.00
N GLY A 119 -28.57 15.05 36.44
CA GLY A 119 -28.66 13.79 37.20
C GLY A 119 -30.07 13.42 37.71
N MET A 120 -31.12 14.12 37.27
CA MET A 120 -32.52 13.86 37.66
C MET A 120 -33.34 13.09 36.62
N ALA A 121 -32.75 12.75 35.46
CA ALA A 121 -33.40 11.89 34.50
C ALA A 121 -33.18 10.43 34.93
N ASP A 122 -34.28 9.73 35.23
CA ASP A 122 -34.35 8.27 35.44
C ASP A 122 -34.08 7.57 34.10
N LEU A 123 -32.87 7.79 33.57
CA LEU A 123 -32.43 7.22 32.32
C LEU A 123 -32.23 5.72 32.56
N PRO A 124 -32.69 4.83 31.66
CA PRO A 124 -32.33 3.43 31.69
C PRO A 124 -30.83 3.30 31.38
N LEU A 125 -29.99 3.50 32.41
CA LEU A 125 -28.52 3.45 32.32
C LEU A 125 -28.02 2.11 31.78
N THR A 126 -28.79 1.05 31.98
CA THR A 126 -28.55 -0.29 31.43
C THR A 126 -28.68 -0.34 29.90
N GLU A 127 -29.64 0.37 29.33
CA GLU A 127 -29.81 0.45 27.86
C GLU A 127 -28.74 1.35 27.23
N ILE A 128 -28.39 2.46 27.88
CA ILE A 128 -27.31 3.36 27.44
C ILE A 128 -25.96 2.63 27.44
N GLN A 129 -25.63 1.89 28.50
CA GLN A 129 -24.40 1.10 28.55
C GLN A 129 -24.38 -0.01 27.49
N GLY A 130 -25.53 -0.61 27.19
CA GLY A 130 -25.68 -1.56 26.09
C GLY A 130 -25.35 -0.95 24.73
N VAL A 131 -25.86 0.25 24.45
CA VAL A 131 -25.58 1.00 23.21
C VAL A 131 -24.11 1.40 23.11
N VAL A 132 -23.52 1.96 24.18
CA VAL A 132 -22.09 2.35 24.19
C VAL A 132 -21.18 1.14 23.99
N ARG A 133 -21.52 -0.01 24.59
CA ARG A 133 -20.77 -1.26 24.39
C ARG A 133 -20.90 -1.77 22.95
N ALA A 134 -22.11 -1.73 22.37
CA ALA A 134 -22.33 -2.11 20.97
C ALA A 134 -21.55 -1.22 19.99
N LEU A 135 -21.51 0.10 20.22
CA LEU A 135 -20.72 1.05 19.44
C LEU A 135 -19.22 0.78 19.52
N THR A 136 -18.73 0.42 20.72
CA THR A 136 -17.31 0.06 20.91
C THR A 136 -16.94 -1.21 20.13
N PHE A 137 -17.80 -2.23 20.14
CA PHE A 137 -17.62 -3.43 19.33
C PHE A 137 -17.64 -3.14 17.83
N TYR A 138 -18.53 -2.24 17.38
CA TYR A 138 -18.59 -1.82 15.98
C TYR A 138 -17.30 -1.11 15.54
N VAL A 139 -16.78 -0.15 16.32
CA VAL A 139 -15.52 0.56 16.02
C VAL A 139 -14.35 -0.43 15.94
N PHE A 140 -14.31 -1.40 16.85
CA PHE A 140 -13.31 -2.46 16.81
C PHE A 140 -13.44 -3.31 15.53
N ALA A 141 -14.63 -3.78 15.21
CA ALA A 141 -14.89 -4.56 13.99
C ALA A 141 -14.53 -3.78 12.72
N GLN A 142 -14.86 -2.48 12.68
CA GLN A 142 -14.51 -1.58 11.58
C GLN A 142 -12.99 -1.42 11.42
N ALA A 143 -12.26 -1.26 12.52
CA ALA A 143 -10.80 -1.13 12.50
C ALA A 143 -10.13 -2.42 11.98
N VAL A 144 -10.64 -3.59 12.38
CA VAL A 144 -10.17 -4.89 11.88
C VAL A 144 -10.47 -5.03 10.39
N ALA A 145 -11.70 -4.71 9.96
CA ALA A 145 -12.10 -4.77 8.57
C ALA A 145 -11.25 -3.83 7.68
N ALA A 146 -10.98 -2.62 8.15
CA ALA A 146 -10.13 -1.67 7.44
C ALA A 146 -8.67 -2.15 7.35
N GLY A 147 -8.09 -2.66 8.43
CA GLY A 147 -6.73 -3.20 8.37
C GLY A 147 -6.60 -4.41 7.44
N MET A 148 -7.64 -5.25 7.36
CA MET A 148 -7.72 -6.36 6.41
C MET A 148 -7.82 -5.86 4.96
N MET A 149 -8.72 -4.90 4.69
CA MET A 149 -8.85 -4.27 3.37
C MET A 149 -7.53 -3.64 2.91
N MET A 150 -6.85 -2.91 3.80
CA MET A 150 -5.56 -2.27 3.50
C MET A 150 -4.51 -3.29 3.06
N GLY A 151 -4.41 -4.42 3.75
CA GLY A 151 -3.45 -5.46 3.42
C GLY A 151 -3.74 -6.19 2.10
N VAL A 152 -5.02 -6.39 1.79
CA VAL A 152 -5.43 -6.95 0.49
C VAL A 152 -5.08 -5.97 -0.64
N THR A 153 -5.37 -4.68 -0.49
CA THR A 153 -5.01 -3.68 -1.51
C THR A 153 -3.50 -3.49 -1.69
N MET A 154 -2.70 -3.62 -0.63
CA MET A 154 -1.26 -3.40 -0.70
C MET A 154 -0.48 -4.61 -1.24
N TYR A 155 -0.88 -5.82 -0.88
CA TYR A 155 -0.11 -7.02 -1.18
C TYR A 155 -0.84 -8.06 -2.04
N GLY A 156 -2.13 -7.86 -2.34
CA GLY A 156 -2.96 -8.83 -3.05
C GLY A 156 -3.29 -10.10 -2.25
N ASP A 157 -2.78 -10.23 -1.02
CA ASP A 157 -2.90 -11.41 -0.18
C ASP A 157 -3.63 -11.11 1.14
N PHE A 158 -4.75 -11.79 1.39
CA PHE A 158 -5.48 -11.71 2.66
C PHE A 158 -4.61 -12.05 3.88
N LYS A 159 -3.67 -13.00 3.74
CA LYS A 159 -2.78 -13.42 4.84
C LYS A 159 -1.83 -12.31 5.30
N LYS A 160 -1.46 -11.37 4.43
CA LYS A 160 -0.59 -10.24 4.79
C LYS A 160 -1.38 -9.12 5.46
N GLY A 161 -2.69 -8.99 5.20
CA GLY A 161 -3.54 -8.02 5.89
C GLY A 161 -3.76 -8.29 7.37
N PHE A 162 -3.67 -9.54 7.81
CA PHE A 162 -3.70 -9.86 9.24
C PHE A 162 -2.59 -9.17 10.05
N LYS A 163 -1.41 -8.96 9.43
CA LYS A 163 -0.30 -8.25 10.08
C LYS A 163 -0.56 -6.75 10.27
N PHE A 164 -1.37 -6.14 9.41
CA PHE A 164 -1.72 -4.72 9.48
C PHE A 164 -2.99 -4.46 10.30
N ALA A 165 -3.87 -5.45 10.42
CA ALA A 165 -5.10 -5.35 11.21
C ALA A 165 -4.86 -5.13 12.72
N ILE A 166 -3.84 -5.78 13.29
CA ILE A 166 -3.53 -5.70 14.72
C ILE A 166 -3.08 -4.28 15.14
N PRO A 167 -2.05 -3.66 14.54
CA PRO A 167 -1.64 -2.30 14.92
C PRO A 167 -2.71 -1.24 14.61
N MET A 168 -3.47 -1.40 13.52
CA MET A 168 -4.59 -0.49 13.23
C MET A 168 -5.72 -0.59 14.27
N GLY A 169 -6.07 -1.80 14.70
CA GLY A 169 -7.09 -2.01 15.73
C GLY A 169 -6.75 -1.33 17.06
N ILE A 170 -5.48 -1.45 17.51
CA ILE A 170 -5.00 -0.79 18.74
C ILE A 170 -5.11 0.73 18.62
N PHE A 171 -4.72 1.30 17.49
CA PHE A 171 -4.75 2.75 17.28
C PHE A 171 -6.19 3.29 17.22
N ALA A 172 -7.10 2.61 16.53
CA ALA A 172 -8.51 3.01 16.45
C ALA A 172 -9.20 3.00 17.83
N LEU A 173 -8.91 2.00 18.67
CA LEU A 173 -9.41 1.95 20.05
C LEU A 173 -8.86 3.09 20.91
N ALA A 174 -7.60 3.47 20.71
CA ALA A 174 -6.98 4.58 21.42
C ALA A 174 -7.66 5.93 21.06
N VAL A 175 -7.89 6.18 19.76
CA VAL A 175 -8.60 7.38 19.29
C VAL A 175 -10.02 7.43 19.86
N TYR A 176 -10.76 6.32 19.78
CA TYR A 176 -12.13 6.23 20.33
C TYR A 176 -12.18 6.55 21.83
N SER A 177 -11.25 5.99 22.61
CA SER A 177 -11.17 6.20 24.06
C SER A 177 -10.84 7.65 24.41
N ILE A 178 -9.98 8.30 23.62
CA ILE A 178 -9.62 9.71 23.78
C ILE A 178 -10.83 10.62 23.49
N VAL A 179 -11.55 10.37 22.39
CA VAL A 179 -12.74 11.14 22.01
C VAL A 179 -13.83 11.04 23.08
N GLN A 180 -14.12 9.83 23.57
CA GLN A 180 -15.11 9.64 24.64
C GLN A 180 -14.75 10.36 25.94
N LYS A 181 -13.46 10.50 26.27
CA LYS A 181 -13.00 11.15 27.50
C LYS A 181 -13.00 12.69 27.40
N ILE A 182 -12.87 13.22 26.19
CA ILE A 182 -12.81 14.67 25.93
C ILE A 182 -14.21 15.28 25.77
N MET A 183 -15.12 14.59 25.08
CA MET A 183 -16.45 15.14 24.77
C MET A 183 -17.28 15.59 25.99
N PRO A 184 -17.41 14.80 27.09
CA PRO A 184 -18.20 15.22 28.24
C PRO A 184 -17.59 16.45 28.94
N LYS A 185 -16.26 16.61 28.93
CA LYS A 185 -15.58 17.77 29.54
C LYS A 185 -15.79 19.07 28.78
N MET A 186 -15.97 19.00 27.46
CA MET A 186 -16.22 20.19 26.64
C MET A 186 -17.65 20.73 26.81
N VAL A 187 -18.62 19.85 27.05
CA VAL A 187 -20.02 20.25 27.20
C VAL A 187 -20.32 20.76 28.61
N THR A 188 -19.66 20.24 29.65
CA THR A 188 -19.82 20.73 31.04
C THR A 188 -19.05 22.02 31.36
N MET A 189 -18.32 22.59 30.39
CA MET A 189 -17.58 23.86 30.55
C MET A 189 -18.38 25.07 30.03
N PHE A 190 -19.54 24.83 29.42
CA PHE A 190 -20.56 25.83 29.09
C PHE A 190 -21.74 25.67 30.05
#